data_AF-A0A7S1E222-F1
#
_entry.id   AF-A0A7S1E222-F1
#
_cell.length_a   1.000
_cell.length_b   1.000
_cell.length_c   1.000
_cell.angle_alpha   90.00
_cell.angle_beta   90.00
_cell.angle_gamma   90.00
#
_symmetry.space_group_name_H-M   'P 1'
#
loop_
_entity.id
_entity.type
_entity.pdbx_description
1 polymer ?
#
loop_
_entity_poly.entity_id
_entity_poly.type
_entity_poly.pdbx_seq_one_letter_code
_entity_poly.pdbx_strand_id
1 'polypeptide(L)'
;MAKTGYAKGANSGHVNQQRARPARPASKKMVASARTKLCRSIAREVVGLSPYERRILDMIKTGGSAADKRIYKFAKKRLGSHKRAVAKREDIKEVNAAQRARAAGV
;
A
#
# COMPACT_ATOMS: atom_id res chain seq x y z
N MET A 1 3.25 21.24 20.43
CA MET A 1 3.54 22.69 20.45
C MET A 1 2.46 23.36 21.29
N ALA A 2 2.85 24.11 22.32
CA ALA A 2 1.88 24.89 23.09
C ALA A 2 1.26 25.97 22.18
N LYS A 3 -0.03 26.24 22.35
CA LYS A 3 -0.70 27.31 21.61
C LYS A 3 -0.24 28.66 22.16
N THR A 4 -0.08 29.66 21.30
CA THR A 4 0.48 30.98 21.67
C THR A 4 -0.56 32.01 22.09
N GLY A 5 -1.86 31.72 21.97
CA GLY A 5 -2.92 32.69 22.28
C GLY A 5 -3.23 33.67 21.14
N TYR A 6 -2.42 33.71 20.08
CA TYR A 6 -2.68 34.57 18.92
C TYR A 6 -3.81 34.04 18.04
N ALA A 7 -4.54 34.94 17.39
CA ALA A 7 -5.67 34.58 16.51
C ALA A 7 -5.23 33.93 15.18
N LYS A 8 -3.98 34.16 14.73
CA LYS A 8 -3.43 33.64 13.47
C LYS A 8 -1.99 33.15 13.66
N GLY A 9 -1.53 32.27 12.78
CA GLY A 9 -0.20 31.64 12.83
C GLY A 9 -0.26 30.14 13.15
N ALA A 10 0.87 29.43 12.97
CA ALA A 10 0.93 27.97 13.06
C ALA A 10 0.51 27.39 14.42
N ASN A 11 0.80 28.11 15.51
CA ASN A 11 0.47 27.71 16.88
C ASN A 11 -0.68 28.56 17.47
N SER A 12 -1.54 29.10 16.62
CA SER A 12 -2.65 29.97 17.03
C SER A 12 -3.73 29.26 17.87
N GLY A 13 -4.56 30.08 18.48
CA GLY A 13 -5.68 29.68 19.32
C GLY A 13 -5.38 29.79 20.81
N HIS A 14 -6.43 29.59 21.60
CA HIS A 14 -6.39 29.76 23.06
C HIS A 14 -5.39 28.79 23.72
N VAL A 15 -4.66 29.30 24.71
CA VAL A 15 -3.61 28.56 25.43
C VAL A 15 -4.26 27.51 26.33
N ASN A 16 -4.33 26.27 25.83
CA ASN A 16 -4.94 25.14 26.53
C ASN A 16 -3.91 24.06 26.85
N GLN A 17 -4.04 23.42 28.02
CA GLN A 17 -3.30 22.19 28.35
C GLN A 17 -3.93 20.99 27.62
N GLN A 18 -3.23 20.44 26.62
CA GLN A 18 -3.71 19.26 25.90
C GLN A 18 -3.51 17.99 26.73
N ARG A 19 -4.58 17.24 26.97
CA ARG A 19 -4.53 15.91 27.57
C ARG A 19 -4.25 14.85 26.51
N ALA A 20 -3.36 13.90 26.82
CA ALA A 20 -3.17 12.72 25.98
C ALA A 20 -4.46 11.89 25.96
N ARG A 21 -5.11 11.78 24.80
CA ARG A 21 -6.31 10.97 24.64
C ARG A 21 -5.92 9.55 24.25
N PRO A 22 -6.51 8.50 24.88
CA PRO A 22 -6.26 7.13 24.45
C PRO A 22 -6.80 6.90 23.03
N ALA A 23 -6.12 6.06 22.26
CA ALA A 23 -6.57 5.69 20.92
C ALA A 23 -7.90 4.93 21.00
N ARG A 24 -8.93 5.48 20.35
CA ARG A 24 -10.27 4.86 20.33
C ARG A 24 -10.22 3.53 19.58
N PRO A 25 -10.85 2.45 20.05
CA PRO A 25 -10.86 1.17 19.33
C PRO A 25 -11.30 1.28 17.86
N ALA A 26 -12.24 2.18 17.55
CA ALA A 26 -12.69 2.45 16.19
C ALA A 26 -11.58 2.91 15.22
N SER A 27 -10.50 3.56 15.72
CA SER A 27 -9.39 3.96 14.86
C SER A 27 -8.53 2.78 14.39
N LYS A 28 -8.64 1.61 15.04
CA LYS A 28 -7.91 0.37 14.67
C LYS A 28 -8.62 -0.47 13.60
N LYS A 29 -9.80 -0.04 13.10
CA LYS A 29 -10.69 -0.84 12.22
C LYS A 29 -10.03 -1.42 10.96
N MET A 30 -8.92 -0.87 10.47
CA MET A 30 -8.27 -1.31 9.23
C MET A 30 -6.98 -2.13 9.44
N VAL A 31 -6.58 -2.41 10.68
CA VAL A 31 -5.35 -3.14 10.95
C VAL A 31 -5.58 -4.66 10.84
N ALA A 32 -4.87 -5.31 9.92
CA ALA A 32 -4.98 -6.75 9.73
C ALA A 32 -4.23 -7.52 10.83
N SER A 33 -4.91 -8.47 11.47
CA SER A 33 -4.31 -9.41 12.44
C SER A 33 -3.37 -10.40 11.75
N ALA A 34 -2.49 -11.06 12.52
CA ALA A 34 -1.61 -12.12 12.02
C ALA A 34 -2.40 -13.26 11.35
N ARG A 35 -3.50 -13.68 11.99
CA ARG A 35 -4.43 -14.69 11.43
C ARG A 35 -4.99 -14.26 10.08
N THR A 36 -5.44 -13.01 9.94
CA THR A 36 -5.98 -12.51 8.67
C THR A 36 -4.93 -12.47 7.56
N LYS A 37 -3.67 -12.16 7.88
CA LYS A 37 -2.57 -12.20 6.91
C LYS A 37 -2.30 -13.64 6.43
N LEU A 38 -2.29 -14.61 7.34
CA LEU A 38 -2.14 -16.03 7.02
C LEU A 38 -3.26 -16.54 6.11
N CYS A 39 -4.53 -16.22 6.42
CA CYS A 39 -5.65 -16.62 5.55
C CYS A 39 -5.54 -16.00 4.15
N ARG A 40 -5.08 -14.75 4.05
CA ARG A 40 -4.89 -14.08 2.75
C ARG A 40 -3.73 -14.66 1.94
N SER A 41 -2.64 -15.12 2.57
CA SER A 41 -1.54 -15.77 1.85
C SER A 41 -1.98 -17.12 1.27
N ILE A 42 -2.70 -17.92 2.05
CA ILE A 42 -3.26 -19.20 1.60
C ILE A 42 -4.22 -18.99 0.41
N ALA A 43 -5.13 -18.02 0.51
CA ALA A 43 -6.07 -17.73 -0.58
C ALA A 43 -5.36 -17.28 -1.88
N ARG A 44 -4.28 -16.47 -1.75
CA ARG A 44 -3.47 -16.04 -2.91
C ARG A 44 -2.73 -17.21 -3.56
N GLU A 45 -2.28 -18.18 -2.78
CA GLU A 45 -1.61 -19.38 -3.29
C GLU A 45 -2.57 -20.28 -4.07
N VAL A 46 -3.78 -20.50 -3.54
CA VAL A 46 -4.78 -21.38 -4.16
C VAL A 46 -5.39 -20.76 -5.42
N VAL A 47 -5.80 -19.49 -5.37
CA VAL A 47 -6.53 -18.84 -6.48
C VAL A 47 -5.58 -18.25 -7.52
N GLY A 48 -4.37 -17.86 -7.12
CA GLY A 48 -3.37 -17.24 -7.98
C GLY A 48 -3.70 -15.79 -8.37
N LEU A 49 -3.07 -15.32 -9.46
CA LEU A 49 -3.18 -13.94 -9.94
C LEU A 49 -4.28 -13.77 -10.98
N SER A 50 -5.01 -12.66 -10.90
CA SER A 50 -6.00 -12.29 -11.91
C SER A 50 -5.34 -11.97 -13.28
N PRO A 51 -6.09 -12.00 -14.40
CA PRO A 51 -5.52 -11.77 -15.72
C PRO A 51 -4.80 -10.42 -15.88
N TYR A 52 -5.31 -9.35 -15.24
CA TYR A 52 -4.66 -8.04 -15.31
C TYR A 52 -3.40 -7.98 -14.45
N GLU A 53 -3.35 -8.72 -13.34
CA GLU A 53 -2.17 -8.83 -12.48
C GLU A 53 -1.07 -9.65 -13.13
N ARG A 54 -1.43 -10.75 -13.82
CA ARG A 54 -0.50 -11.51 -14.66
C ARG A 54 0.15 -10.64 -15.73
N ARG A 55 -0.64 -9.84 -16.46
CA ARG A 55 -0.10 -8.92 -17.47
C ARG A 55 0.85 -7.88 -16.85
N ILE A 56 0.58 -7.41 -15.63
CA ILE A 56 1.51 -6.51 -14.91
C ILE A 56 2.81 -7.23 -14.57
N LEU A 57 2.74 -8.48 -14.11
CA LEU A 57 3.91 -9.31 -13.84
C LEU A 57 4.76 -9.54 -15.10
N ASP A 58 4.11 -9.81 -16.24
CA ASP A 58 4.81 -9.98 -17.52
C ASP A 58 5.53 -8.68 -17.94
N MET A 59 4.85 -7.53 -17.83
CA MET A 59 5.45 -6.22 -18.09
C MET A 59 6.64 -5.91 -17.16
N ILE A 60 6.62 -6.41 -15.93
CA ILE A 60 7.75 -6.30 -15.00
C ILE A 60 8.91 -7.20 -15.43
N LYS A 61 8.62 -8.43 -15.86
CA LYS A 61 9.63 -9.41 -16.29
C LYS A 61 10.33 -9.02 -17.58
N THR A 62 9.62 -8.46 -18.56
CA THR A 62 10.21 -8.01 -19.84
C THR A 62 11.29 -6.94 -19.65
N GLY A 63 11.21 -6.13 -18.59
CA GLY A 63 12.25 -5.15 -18.24
C GLY A 63 12.38 -3.96 -19.22
N GLY A 64 12.98 -2.87 -18.74
CA GLY A 64 13.33 -1.68 -19.54
C GLY A 64 13.10 -0.35 -18.80
N SER A 65 13.81 0.71 -19.20
CA SER A 65 13.80 2.03 -18.53
C SER A 65 12.43 2.73 -18.53
N ALA A 66 11.53 2.35 -19.45
CA ALA A 66 10.17 2.90 -19.58
C ALA A 66 9.06 1.96 -19.05
N ALA A 67 9.40 0.81 -18.47
CA ALA A 67 8.42 -0.20 -18.06
C ALA A 67 7.52 0.30 -16.92
N ASP A 68 8.07 0.99 -15.93
CA ASP A 68 7.32 1.45 -14.75
C ASP A 68 6.18 2.43 -15.10
N LYS A 69 6.42 3.34 -16.05
CA LYS A 69 5.39 4.28 -16.52
C LYS A 69 4.29 3.55 -17.28
N ARG A 70 4.64 2.55 -18.10
CA ARG A 70 3.68 1.70 -18.83
C ARG A 70 2.82 0.87 -17.88
N ILE A 71 3.44 0.24 -16.87
CA ILE A 71 2.75 -0.52 -15.83
C ILE A 71 1.78 0.38 -15.07
N TYR A 72 2.23 1.55 -14.64
CA TYR A 72 1.37 2.51 -13.94
C TYR A 72 0.17 2.94 -14.80
N LYS A 73 0.38 3.27 -16.09
CA LYS A 73 -0.71 3.65 -16.99
C LYS A 73 -1.70 2.51 -17.20
N PHE A 74 -1.22 1.27 -17.34
CA PHE A 74 -2.10 0.11 -17.44
C PHE A 74 -2.89 -0.15 -16.15
N ALA A 75 -2.22 -0.14 -15.00
CA ALA A 75 -2.84 -0.35 -13.69
C ALA A 75 -3.86 0.76 -13.38
N LYS A 76 -3.57 2.02 -13.70
CA LYS A 76 -4.51 3.13 -13.54
C LYS A 76 -5.73 3.00 -14.44
N LYS A 77 -5.56 2.55 -15.69
CA LYS A 77 -6.70 2.27 -16.59
C LYS A 77 -7.60 1.16 -16.05
N ARG A 78 -7.06 0.18 -15.30
CA ARG A 78 -7.83 -0.91 -14.70
C ARG A 78 -8.44 -0.59 -13.34
N LEU A 79 -7.73 0.14 -12.48
CA LEU A 79 -8.12 0.40 -11.08
C LEU A 79 -8.70 1.81 -10.82
N GLY A 80 -8.59 2.72 -11.79
CA GLY A 80 -9.14 4.08 -11.77
C GLY A 80 -8.26 5.14 -11.09
N SER A 81 -7.69 4.84 -9.92
CA SER A 81 -7.00 5.87 -9.11
C SER A 81 -5.47 5.70 -9.04
N HIS A 82 -4.77 6.83 -8.83
CA HIS A 82 -3.30 6.85 -8.71
C HIS A 82 -2.80 6.00 -7.54
N LYS A 83 -3.35 6.22 -6.33
CA LYS A 83 -2.91 5.51 -5.12
C LYS A 83 -3.07 4.00 -5.26
N ARG A 84 -4.18 3.53 -5.87
CA ARG A 84 -4.42 2.11 -6.13
C ARG A 84 -3.46 1.54 -7.17
N ALA A 85 -3.21 2.28 -8.25
CA ALA A 85 -2.28 1.85 -9.29
C ALA A 85 -0.84 1.68 -8.77
N VAL A 86 -0.37 2.65 -7.97
CA VAL A 86 0.95 2.56 -7.33
C VAL A 86 1.01 1.40 -6.35
N ALA A 87 0.02 1.27 -5.45
CA ALA A 87 -0.03 0.17 -4.51
C ALA A 87 -0.03 -1.21 -5.18
N LYS A 88 -0.80 -1.36 -6.27
CA LYS A 88 -0.84 -2.62 -7.03
C LYS A 88 0.47 -2.89 -7.77
N ARG A 89 1.15 -1.87 -8.28
CA ARG A 89 2.47 -2.03 -8.89
C ARG A 89 3.48 -2.57 -7.87
N GLU A 90 3.53 -1.98 -6.68
CA GLU A 90 4.45 -2.44 -5.62
C GLU A 90 4.11 -3.86 -5.14
N ASP A 91 2.82 -4.18 -4.93
CA ASP A 91 2.35 -5.54 -4.58
C ASP A 91 2.82 -6.59 -5.61
N ILE A 92 2.76 -6.30 -6.91
CA ILE A 92 3.24 -7.25 -7.94
C ILE A 92 4.78 -7.28 -8.02
N LYS A 93 5.48 -6.18 -7.74
CA LYS A 93 6.95 -6.19 -7.63
C LYS A 93 7.41 -7.09 -6.48
N GLU A 94 6.75 -7.01 -5.33
CA GLU A 94 7.00 -7.89 -4.18
C GLU A 94 6.73 -9.36 -4.52
N VAL A 95 5.63 -9.66 -5.22
CA VAL A 95 5.34 -11.02 -5.70
C VAL A 95 6.44 -11.53 -6.63
N ASN A 96 6.91 -10.71 -7.56
CA ASN A 96 8.00 -11.09 -8.46
C ASN A 96 9.30 -11.37 -7.70
N ALA A 97 9.64 -10.53 -6.72
CA ALA A 97 10.82 -10.72 -5.88
C ALA A 97 10.72 -12.03 -5.07
N ALA A 98 9.57 -12.31 -4.46
CA ALA A 98 9.33 -13.54 -3.73
C ALA A 98 9.41 -14.79 -4.64
N GLN A 99 8.89 -14.72 -5.86
CA GLN A 99 9.01 -15.80 -6.84
C GLN A 99 10.48 -16.06 -7.22
N ARG A 100 11.27 -14.99 -7.41
CA ARG A 100 12.71 -15.12 -7.71
C ARG A 100 13.51 -15.69 -6.55
N ALA A 101 13.21 -15.29 -5.31
CA ALA A 101 13.85 -15.84 -4.11
C ALA A 101 13.57 -17.34 -3.97
N ARG A 102 12.30 -17.75 -4.08
CA ARG A 102 11.91 -19.17 -4.07
C ARG A 102 12.61 -19.99 -5.15
N ALA A 103 12.70 -19.43 -6.37
CA ALA A 103 13.40 -20.10 -7.47
C ALA A 103 14.91 -20.24 -7.23
N ALA A 104 15.51 -19.33 -6.46
CA ALA A 104 16.90 -19.39 -6.04
C ALA A 104 17.14 -20.33 -4.83
N GLY A 105 16.09 -20.96 -4.30
CA GLY A 105 16.20 -21.90 -3.17
C GLY A 105 16.43 -21.24 -1.81
N VAL A 106 16.15 -19.93 -1.69
CA VAL A 106 16.24 -19.13 -0.45
C VAL A 106 14.86 -18.71 0.02
#